data_AF-A0AAV8XUT9-F1
#
_entry.id   AF-A0AAV8XUT9-F1
#
_cell.length_a   1.000
_cell.length_b   1.000
_cell.length_c   1.000
_cell.angle_alpha   90.00
_cell.angle_beta   90.00
_cell.angle_gamma   90.00
#
_symmetry.space_group_name_H-M   'P 1'
#
loop_
_entity.id
_entity.type
_entity.pdbx_description
1 polymer ?
#
loop_
_entity_poly.entity_id
_entity_poly.type
_entity_poly.pdbx_seq_one_letter_code
_entity_poly.pdbx_strand_id
1 'polypeptide(L)'
;MTWTSPIYPKLYSNDPSINPLGKSITQEEDGWIGSLINIGAMIGPFIFSFIAEKFGRKIGLLCIAIPHITAYITFAFAKNVYLFYFGRLFGGLSVGGGYTLLPMYIAEQLSGVNALEFYLQPIFEVAGTNISSDISSLIFGLAVFTSSFIPIVLDSIDLDTSAISWLPIISLIMFAYTFATGVSVIPWTISSELFPVNVKQISASTVSSAGVIRLFHSSPETHVEKSIVVRRFLENV
;
A
#
# COMPACT_ATOMS: atom_id res chain seq x y z
N MET A 1 -12.15 3.74 -3.56
CA MET A 1 -12.62 5.02 -4.15
C MET A 1 -14.17 5.00 -4.31
N THR A 2 -14.95 5.64 -3.41
CA THR A 2 -16.41 5.47 -3.09
C THR A 2 -17.17 6.71 -3.55
N TRP A 3 -16.48 7.56 -4.31
CA TRP A 3 -17.04 8.78 -4.86
C TRP A 3 -18.19 8.53 -5.86
N THR A 4 -18.43 7.28 -6.24
CA THR A 4 -19.57 6.90 -7.09
C THR A 4 -20.93 7.09 -6.40
N SER A 5 -21.03 7.25 -5.07
CA SER A 5 -22.35 7.23 -4.43
C SER A 5 -23.13 8.58 -4.45
N PRO A 6 -22.59 9.76 -4.07
CA PRO A 6 -23.44 10.97 -3.93
C PRO A 6 -23.26 12.09 -4.98
N ILE A 7 -22.12 12.16 -5.68
CA ILE A 7 -21.86 13.19 -6.72
C ILE A 7 -22.20 12.67 -8.11
N TYR A 8 -22.06 11.36 -8.33
CA TYR A 8 -22.28 10.76 -9.63
C TYR A 8 -23.72 10.98 -10.16
N PRO A 9 -24.80 10.85 -9.34
CA PRO A 9 -26.15 11.23 -9.78
C PRO A 9 -26.27 12.72 -10.17
N LYS A 10 -25.47 13.60 -9.56
CA LYS A 10 -25.48 15.05 -9.84
C LYS A 10 -24.87 15.39 -11.20
N LEU A 11 -24.00 14.53 -11.74
CA LEU A 11 -23.37 14.71 -13.05
C LEU A 11 -24.35 14.54 -14.22
N TYR A 12 -25.50 13.89 -13.98
CA TYR A 12 -26.57 13.80 -14.98
C TYR A 12 -27.49 15.03 -15.00
N SER A 13 -27.41 15.91 -14.00
CA SER A 13 -28.22 17.12 -13.93
C SER A 13 -27.72 18.16 -14.95
N ASN A 14 -28.64 18.86 -15.62
CA ASN A 14 -28.30 20.00 -16.48
C ASN A 14 -28.19 21.33 -15.71
N ASP A 15 -28.49 21.32 -14.41
CA ASP A 15 -28.43 22.51 -13.56
C ASP A 15 -26.97 22.82 -13.14
N PRO A 16 -26.39 23.96 -13.53
CA PRO A 16 -25.02 24.34 -13.16
C PRO A 16 -24.79 24.55 -11.65
N SER A 17 -25.86 24.75 -10.87
CA SER A 17 -25.77 24.86 -9.41
C SER A 17 -25.56 23.51 -8.73
N ILE A 18 -25.94 22.42 -9.41
CA ILE A 18 -25.86 21.03 -8.91
C ILE A 18 -24.73 20.29 -9.61
N ASN A 19 -24.55 20.52 -10.91
CA ASN A 19 -23.56 19.86 -11.75
C ASN A 19 -22.35 20.79 -11.99
N PRO A 20 -21.16 20.45 -11.46
CA PRO A 20 -19.96 21.25 -11.65
C PRO A 20 -19.48 21.32 -13.10
N LEU A 21 -19.98 20.45 -13.99
CA LEU A 21 -19.69 20.47 -15.42
C LEU A 21 -20.60 21.41 -16.21
N GLY A 22 -21.72 21.85 -15.62
CA GLY A 22 -22.74 22.67 -16.30
C GLY A 22 -23.49 21.97 -17.44
N LYS A 23 -23.22 20.69 -17.71
CA LYS A 23 -23.89 19.85 -18.70
C LYS A 23 -24.01 18.41 -18.22
N SER A 24 -25.11 17.75 -18.54
CA SER A 24 -25.25 16.31 -18.30
C SER A 24 -24.17 15.51 -19.03
N ILE A 25 -23.61 14.50 -18.36
CA ILE A 25 -22.61 13.62 -18.94
C ILE A 25 -23.23 12.64 -19.95
N THR A 26 -22.50 12.34 -21.03
CA THR A 26 -22.93 11.32 -21.99
C THR A 26 -22.64 9.91 -21.46
N GLN A 27 -23.29 8.90 -22.04
CA GLN A 27 -23.05 7.49 -21.70
C GLN A 27 -21.60 7.07 -21.97
N GLU A 28 -20.97 7.63 -23.02
CA GLU A 28 -19.55 7.40 -23.29
C GLU A 28 -18.66 8.05 -22.24
N GLU A 29 -18.93 9.30 -21.88
CA GLU A 29 -18.17 10.02 -20.86
C GLU A 29 -18.23 9.26 -19.52
N ASP A 30 -19.41 8.75 -19.19
CA ASP A 30 -19.62 7.91 -18.02
C ASP A 30 -18.78 6.60 -18.06
N GLY A 31 -18.83 5.89 -19.19
CA GLY A 31 -18.03 4.69 -19.40
C GLY A 31 -16.53 4.92 -19.22
N TRP A 32 -16.01 6.05 -19.72
CA TRP A 32 -14.61 6.43 -19.53
C TRP A 32 -14.28 6.77 -18.06
N ILE A 33 -15.15 7.50 -17.35
CA ILE A 33 -14.99 7.76 -15.90
C ILE A 33 -14.91 6.44 -15.14
N GLY A 34 -15.77 5.47 -15.46
CA GLY A 34 -15.83 4.16 -14.85
C GLY A 34 -14.57 3.31 -15.10
N SER A 35 -14.06 3.32 -16.33
CA SER A 35 -13.01 2.39 -16.78
C SER A 35 -11.60 2.83 -16.45
N LEU A 36 -11.32 4.14 -16.43
CA LEU A 36 -9.97 4.69 -16.27
C LEU A 36 -9.30 4.33 -14.94
N ILE A 37 -10.10 4.09 -13.89
CA ILE A 37 -9.58 3.62 -12.60
C ILE A 37 -8.90 2.26 -12.74
N ASN A 38 -9.44 1.35 -13.56
CA ASN A 38 -8.90 0.02 -13.77
C ASN A 38 -7.61 0.09 -14.59
N ILE A 39 -7.55 0.99 -15.58
CA ILE A 39 -6.34 1.25 -16.37
C ILE A 39 -5.22 1.76 -15.46
N GLY A 40 -5.50 2.74 -14.59
CA GLY A 40 -4.53 3.20 -13.61
C GLY A 40 -4.10 2.08 -12.65
N ALA A 41 -5.04 1.28 -12.17
CA ALA A 41 -4.76 0.16 -11.27
C ALA A 41 -3.93 -0.96 -11.92
N MET A 42 -4.03 -1.14 -13.24
CA MET A 42 -3.19 -2.06 -14.00
C MET A 42 -1.74 -1.59 -14.09
N ILE A 43 -1.53 -0.27 -14.26
CA ILE A 43 -0.18 0.30 -14.44
C ILE A 43 0.53 0.51 -13.08
N GLY A 44 -0.22 0.84 -12.03
CA GLY A 44 0.28 1.15 -10.69
C GLY A 44 1.28 0.12 -10.14
N PRO A 45 0.97 -1.19 -10.15
CA PRO A 45 1.85 -2.24 -9.65
C PRO A 45 3.25 -2.17 -10.24
N PHE A 46 3.40 -1.93 -11.55
CA PHE A 46 4.71 -1.91 -12.20
C PHE A 46 5.58 -0.75 -11.70
N ILE A 47 4.99 0.45 -11.61
CA ILE A 47 5.71 1.66 -11.15
C ILE A 47 6.11 1.50 -9.68
N PHE A 48 5.16 1.10 -8.83
CA PHE A 48 5.38 1.05 -7.40
C PHE A 48 6.21 -0.17 -6.97
N SER A 49 6.15 -1.29 -7.70
CA SER A 49 7.06 -2.43 -7.49
C SER A 49 8.50 -2.03 -7.78
N PHE A 50 8.74 -1.34 -8.89
CA PHE A 50 10.08 -0.87 -9.25
C PHE A 50 10.64 0.13 -8.23
N ILE A 51 9.83 1.11 -7.80
CA ILE A 51 10.23 2.07 -6.75
C ILE A 51 10.60 1.32 -5.48
N ALA A 52 9.80 0.33 -5.10
CA ALA A 52 10.02 -0.39 -3.87
C ALA A 52 11.17 -1.40 -3.92
N GLU A 53 11.50 -1.95 -5.09
CA GLU A 53 12.73 -2.73 -5.29
C GLU A 53 13.98 -1.84 -5.18
N LYS A 54 13.92 -0.63 -5.75
CA LYS A 54 15.09 0.26 -5.81
C LYS A 54 15.33 1.08 -4.54
N PHE A 55 14.25 1.54 -3.91
CA PHE A 55 14.30 2.48 -2.78
C PHE A 55 13.66 1.91 -1.50
N GLY A 56 13.18 0.66 -1.55
CA GLY A 56 12.53 0.01 -0.42
C GLY A 56 11.01 0.21 -0.39
N ARG A 57 10.32 -0.78 0.19
CA ARG A 57 8.85 -0.85 0.27
C ARG A 57 8.24 0.32 1.03
N LYS A 58 8.88 0.77 2.10
CA LYS A 58 8.44 1.90 2.93
C LYS A 58 8.36 3.21 2.15
N ILE A 59 9.38 3.50 1.33
CA ILE A 59 9.39 4.68 0.45
C ILE A 59 8.32 4.52 -0.63
N GLY A 60 8.21 3.34 -1.24
CA GLY A 60 7.15 3.04 -2.20
C GLY A 60 5.74 3.30 -1.66
N LEU A 61 5.47 2.92 -0.40
CA LEU A 61 4.21 3.18 0.29
C LEU A 61 3.94 4.67 0.50
N LEU A 62 4.96 5.46 0.85
CA LEU A 62 4.82 6.91 0.95
C LEU A 62 4.58 7.56 -0.42
N CYS A 63 5.26 7.09 -1.46
CA CYS A 63 5.09 7.60 -2.82
C CYS A 63 3.67 7.40 -3.36
N ILE A 64 2.93 6.38 -2.91
CA ILE A 64 1.51 6.16 -3.27
C ILE A 64 0.61 7.32 -2.83
N ALA A 65 0.96 8.01 -1.74
CA ALA A 65 0.20 9.17 -1.28
C ALA A 65 0.19 10.30 -2.34
N ILE A 66 1.24 10.41 -3.17
CA ILE A 66 1.36 11.47 -4.18
C ILE A 66 0.24 11.38 -5.23
N PRO A 67 0.11 10.30 -6.02
CA PRO A 67 -0.98 10.21 -7.01
C PRO A 67 -2.36 10.17 -6.35
N HIS A 68 -2.48 9.66 -5.12
CA HIS A 68 -3.75 9.67 -4.40
C HIS A 68 -4.19 11.11 -4.06
N ILE A 69 -3.30 11.92 -3.48
CA ILE A 69 -3.57 13.34 -3.18
C ILE A 69 -3.87 14.10 -4.48
N THR A 70 -3.07 13.91 -5.53
CA THR A 70 -3.28 14.53 -6.84
C THR A 70 -4.67 14.22 -7.40
N ALA A 71 -5.14 12.98 -7.29
CA ALA A 71 -6.48 12.59 -7.72
C ALA A 71 -7.58 13.38 -6.99
N TYR A 72 -7.51 13.49 -5.65
CA TYR A 72 -8.52 14.22 -4.88
C TYR A 72 -8.48 15.73 -5.10
N ILE A 73 -7.27 16.32 -5.20
CA ILE A 73 -7.14 17.74 -5.56
C ILE A 73 -7.81 17.99 -6.91
N THR A 74 -7.56 17.10 -7.88
CA THR A 74 -8.19 17.21 -9.20
C THR A 74 -9.71 17.19 -9.10
N PHE A 75 -10.28 16.28 -8.30
CA PHE A 75 -11.74 16.19 -8.10
C PHE A 75 -12.33 17.40 -7.39
N ALA A 76 -11.61 17.99 -6.43
CA ALA A 76 -12.08 19.16 -5.70
C ALA A 76 -12.27 20.40 -6.61
N PHE A 77 -11.48 20.51 -7.67
CA PHE A 77 -11.51 21.62 -8.63
C PHE A 77 -12.07 21.21 -10.01
N ALA A 78 -12.70 20.03 -10.11
CA ALA A 78 -13.13 19.49 -11.39
C ALA A 78 -14.32 20.26 -11.98
N LYS A 79 -14.06 21.09 -12.99
CA LYS A 79 -15.07 21.82 -13.79
C LYS A 79 -15.24 21.26 -15.21
N ASN A 80 -14.50 20.21 -15.53
CA ASN A 80 -14.50 19.57 -16.85
C ASN A 80 -14.37 18.05 -16.67
N VAL A 81 -15.05 17.27 -17.51
CA VAL A 81 -15.02 15.80 -17.52
C VAL A 81 -13.59 15.26 -17.65
N TYR A 82 -12.70 15.94 -18.38
CA TYR A 82 -11.31 15.52 -18.51
C TYR A 82 -10.53 15.54 -17.18
N LEU A 83 -10.90 16.41 -16.24
CA LEU A 83 -10.32 16.41 -14.88
C LEU A 83 -10.80 15.18 -14.09
N PHE A 84 -12.03 14.71 -14.31
CA PHE A 84 -12.49 13.44 -13.76
C PHE A 84 -11.69 12.27 -14.31
N TYR A 85 -11.41 12.24 -15.62
CA TYR A 85 -10.56 11.22 -16.23
C TYR A 85 -9.16 11.20 -15.63
N PHE A 86 -8.53 12.37 -15.52
CA PHE A 86 -7.19 12.50 -14.96
C PHE A 86 -7.13 12.01 -13.51
N GLY A 87 -8.06 12.47 -12.67
CA GLY A 87 -8.11 12.03 -11.29
C GLY A 87 -8.43 10.54 -11.16
N ARG A 88 -9.24 9.95 -12.07
CA ARG A 88 -9.51 8.51 -12.09
C ARG A 88 -8.27 7.69 -12.40
N LEU A 89 -7.47 8.13 -13.37
CA LEU A 89 -6.22 7.47 -13.72
C LEU A 89 -5.23 7.48 -12.54
N PHE A 90 -4.99 8.65 -11.92
CA PHE A 90 -4.06 8.78 -10.80
C PHE A 90 -4.55 8.08 -9.54
N GLY A 91 -5.85 8.14 -9.26
CA GLY A 91 -6.45 7.36 -8.19
C GLY A 91 -6.30 5.87 -8.46
N GLY A 92 -6.48 5.41 -9.70
CA GLY A 92 -6.19 4.05 -10.12
C GLY A 92 -4.73 3.64 -9.86
N LEU A 93 -3.76 4.46 -10.26
CA LEU A 93 -2.33 4.22 -10.02
C LEU A 93 -2.03 4.01 -8.53
N SER A 94 -2.59 4.87 -7.68
CA SER A 94 -2.42 4.76 -6.23
C SER A 94 -3.03 3.49 -5.65
N VAL A 95 -4.21 3.10 -6.14
CA VAL A 95 -4.91 1.87 -5.73
C VAL A 95 -4.11 0.63 -6.14
N GLY A 96 -3.64 0.59 -7.38
CA GLY A 96 -2.79 -0.49 -7.89
C GLY A 96 -1.50 -0.64 -7.09
N GLY A 97 -0.80 0.47 -6.82
CA GLY A 97 0.38 0.46 -5.94
C GLY A 97 0.08 -0.03 -4.53
N GLY A 98 -1.06 0.39 -3.96
CA GLY A 98 -1.50 -0.03 -2.63
C GLY A 98 -1.73 -1.54 -2.56
N TYR A 99 -2.36 -2.13 -3.58
CA TYR A 99 -2.58 -3.59 -3.64
C TYR A 99 -1.30 -4.40 -3.75
N THR A 100 -0.24 -3.86 -4.31
CA THR A 100 1.04 -4.58 -4.41
C THR A 100 1.90 -4.40 -3.17
N LEU A 101 2.04 -3.16 -2.68
CA LEU A 101 3.01 -2.86 -1.62
C LEU A 101 2.48 -3.10 -0.21
N LEU A 102 1.20 -2.87 0.07
CA LEU A 102 0.66 -3.08 1.42
C LEU A 102 0.73 -4.54 1.89
N PRO A 103 0.24 -5.55 1.14
CA PRO A 103 0.32 -6.93 1.60
C PRO A 103 1.77 -7.42 1.69
N MET A 104 2.64 -6.97 0.79
CA MET A 104 4.06 -7.32 0.81
C MET A 104 4.76 -6.76 2.05
N TYR A 105 4.53 -5.48 2.36
CA TYR A 105 5.07 -4.87 3.56
C TYR A 105 4.53 -5.54 4.83
N ILE A 106 3.24 -5.85 4.91
CA ILE A 106 2.66 -6.58 6.05
C ILE A 106 3.30 -7.97 6.18
N ALA A 107 3.48 -8.70 5.08
CA ALA A 107 4.11 -10.02 5.08
C ALA A 107 5.58 -9.96 5.54
N GLU A 108 6.35 -8.95 5.12
CA GLU A 108 7.72 -8.71 5.59
C GLU A 108 7.78 -8.42 7.09
N GLN A 109 6.79 -7.71 7.63
CA GLN A 109 6.73 -7.43 9.06
C GLN A 109 6.30 -8.68 9.87
N LEU A 110 5.35 -9.47 9.34
CA LEU A 110 4.87 -10.70 9.99
C LEU A 110 5.87 -11.85 9.94
N SER A 111 6.72 -11.93 8.92
CA SER A 111 7.76 -12.96 8.83
C SER A 111 8.85 -12.80 9.89
N GLY A 112 8.92 -11.63 10.55
CA GLY A 112 9.95 -11.32 11.53
C GLY A 112 11.35 -11.15 10.92
N VAL A 113 11.48 -11.20 9.59
CA VAL A 113 12.76 -11.07 8.88
C VAL A 113 13.40 -9.72 9.19
N ASN A 114 12.62 -8.63 9.16
CA ASN A 114 13.10 -7.30 9.51
C ASN A 114 13.51 -7.21 11.00
N ALA A 115 12.79 -7.91 11.90
CA ALA A 115 13.16 -7.96 13.31
C ALA A 115 14.49 -8.70 13.51
N LEU A 116 14.70 -9.82 12.82
CA LEU A 116 15.98 -10.52 12.81
C LEU A 116 17.09 -9.62 12.25
N GLU A 117 16.87 -8.95 11.13
CA GLU A 117 17.85 -8.06 10.50
C GLU A 117 18.28 -6.91 11.43
N PHE A 118 17.32 -6.23 12.07
CA PHE A 118 17.62 -5.09 12.96
C PHE A 118 18.16 -5.50 14.34
N TYR A 119 17.77 -6.67 14.86
CA TYR A 119 18.13 -7.10 16.23
C TYR A 119 19.16 -8.24 16.28
N LEU A 120 19.73 -8.62 15.14
CA LEU A 120 20.64 -9.76 15.03
C LEU A 120 21.81 -9.70 16.02
N GLN A 121 22.46 -8.53 16.12
CA GLN A 121 23.60 -8.33 16.99
C GLN A 121 23.22 -8.43 18.49
N PRO A 122 22.20 -7.70 19.01
CA PRO A 122 21.72 -7.91 20.37
C PRO A 122 21.32 -9.35 20.68
N ILE A 123 20.72 -10.07 19.73
CA ILE A 123 20.36 -11.49 19.90
C ILE A 123 21.61 -12.35 20.12
N PHE A 124 22.67 -12.13 19.33
CA PHE A 124 23.95 -12.83 19.49
C PHE A 124 24.66 -12.49 20.81
N GLU A 125 24.62 -11.23 21.22
CA GLU A 125 25.16 -10.78 22.50
C GLU A 125 24.42 -11.44 23.69
N VAL A 126 23.08 -11.47 23.66
CA VAL A 126 22.25 -12.14 24.67
C VAL A 126 22.43 -13.66 24.65
N ALA A 127 22.69 -14.25 23.48
CA ALA A 127 23.06 -15.66 23.35
C ALA A 127 24.45 -15.98 23.92
N GLY A 128 25.17 -14.98 24.44
CA GLY A 128 26.50 -15.13 25.07
C GLY A 128 27.65 -15.19 24.06
N THR A 129 27.40 -14.81 22.81
CA THR A 129 28.42 -14.81 21.75
C THR A 129 29.00 -13.41 21.56
N ASN A 130 30.33 -13.32 21.42
CA ASN A 130 31.07 -12.06 21.31
C ASN A 130 31.32 -11.68 19.83
N ILE A 131 30.29 -11.84 18.99
CA ILE A 131 30.38 -11.68 17.53
C ILE A 131 30.13 -10.21 17.17
N SER A 132 31.02 -9.61 16.38
CA SER A 132 30.85 -8.22 15.92
C SER A 132 29.71 -8.08 14.89
N SER A 133 29.13 -6.87 14.81
CA SER A 133 28.05 -6.51 13.87
C SER A 133 28.32 -6.94 12.42
N ASP A 134 29.59 -6.83 12.00
CA ASP A 134 30.02 -7.11 10.63
C ASP A 134 29.93 -8.61 10.33
N ILE A 135 30.26 -9.47 11.31
CA ILE A 135 30.18 -10.92 11.16
C ILE A 135 28.73 -11.38 11.27
N SER A 136 27.93 -10.79 12.17
CA SER A 136 26.51 -11.10 12.30
C SER A 136 25.74 -10.80 11.01
N SER A 137 25.94 -9.62 10.41
CA SER A 137 25.29 -9.24 9.14
C SER A 137 25.76 -10.12 7.97
N LEU A 138 27.04 -10.50 7.94
CA LEU A 138 27.57 -11.45 6.94
C LEU A 138 26.93 -12.84 7.06
N ILE A 139 26.78 -13.37 8.28
CA ILE A 139 26.13 -14.67 8.53
C ILE A 139 24.67 -14.64 8.05
N PHE A 140 23.92 -13.58 8.38
CA PHE A 140 22.55 -13.43 7.92
C PHE A 140 22.45 -13.31 6.40
N GLY A 141 23.31 -12.51 5.78
CA GLY A 141 23.38 -12.38 4.33
C GLY A 141 23.64 -13.73 3.65
N LEU A 142 24.55 -14.55 4.19
CA LEU A 142 24.83 -15.90 3.68
C LEU A 142 23.65 -16.87 3.89
N ALA A 143 22.96 -16.80 5.02
CA ALA A 143 21.77 -17.61 5.29
C ALA A 143 20.62 -17.27 4.32
N VAL A 144 20.37 -15.98 4.07
CA VAL A 144 19.35 -15.53 3.12
C VAL A 144 19.74 -15.88 1.68
N PHE A 145 21.01 -15.67 1.31
CA PHE A 145 21.54 -16.05 0.01
C PHE A 145 21.36 -17.56 -0.24
N THR A 146 21.76 -18.41 0.71
CA THR A 146 21.58 -19.88 0.59
C THR A 146 20.11 -20.29 0.54
N SER A 147 19.23 -19.62 1.30
CA SER A 147 17.78 -19.87 1.23
C SER A 147 17.17 -19.57 -0.15
N SER A 148 17.76 -18.64 -0.91
CA SER A 148 17.30 -18.28 -2.25
C SER A 148 17.56 -19.38 -3.29
N PHE A 149 18.47 -20.32 -3.01
CA PHE A 149 18.72 -21.48 -3.87
C PHE A 149 17.83 -22.67 -3.55
N ILE A 150 17.07 -22.65 -2.44
CA ILE A 150 16.17 -23.75 -2.07
C ILE A 150 15.19 -24.09 -3.21
N PRO A 151 14.50 -23.13 -3.86
CA PRO A 151 13.61 -23.45 -4.97
C PRO A 151 14.33 -24.12 -6.15
N ILE A 152 15.54 -23.66 -6.47
CA ILE A 152 16.37 -24.18 -7.57
C ILE A 152 16.85 -25.59 -7.26
N VAL A 153 17.26 -25.84 -6.02
CA VAL A 153 17.72 -27.17 -5.58
C VAL A 153 16.55 -28.14 -5.58
N LEU A 154 15.38 -27.75 -5.05
CA LEU A 154 14.15 -28.55 -5.07
C LEU A 154 13.75 -28.95 -6.50
N ASP A 155 13.89 -28.04 -7.46
CA ASP A 155 13.66 -28.29 -8.89
C ASP A 155 14.72 -29.25 -9.48
N SER A 156 15.99 -29.08 -9.11
CA SER A 156 17.10 -29.92 -9.62
C SER A 156 17.07 -31.38 -9.14
N ILE A 157 16.42 -31.64 -8.01
CA ILE A 157 16.26 -33.00 -7.45
C ILE A 157 14.88 -33.59 -7.75
N ASP A 158 14.11 -32.94 -8.64
CA ASP A 158 12.76 -33.33 -9.08
C ASP A 158 11.85 -33.66 -7.89
N LEU A 159 12.04 -32.93 -6.78
CA LEU A 159 11.26 -33.13 -5.57
C LEU A 159 9.85 -32.65 -5.83
N ASP A 160 8.89 -33.54 -5.61
CA ASP A 160 7.49 -33.26 -5.83
C ASP A 160 6.99 -32.16 -4.88
N THR A 161 6.97 -30.91 -5.37
CA THR A 161 6.49 -29.73 -4.65
C THR A 161 4.97 -29.62 -4.65
N SER A 162 4.25 -30.60 -5.22
CA SER A 162 2.77 -30.66 -5.21
C SER A 162 2.19 -30.64 -3.79
N ALA A 163 2.95 -31.14 -2.81
CA ALA A 163 2.57 -31.10 -1.39
C ALA A 163 2.53 -29.68 -0.79
N ILE A 164 3.11 -28.67 -1.45
CA ILE A 164 3.19 -27.28 -0.95
C ILE A 164 2.57 -26.29 -1.96
N SER A 165 2.30 -26.71 -3.20
CA SER A 165 1.70 -25.87 -4.26
C SER A 165 0.31 -25.32 -3.91
N TRP A 166 -0.40 -25.94 -2.96
CA TRP A 166 -1.66 -25.43 -2.44
C TRP A 166 -1.48 -24.18 -1.56
N LEU A 167 -0.30 -23.97 -0.97
CA LEU A 167 -0.06 -22.92 0.01
C LEU A 167 -0.13 -21.51 -0.61
N PRO A 168 0.50 -21.23 -1.78
CA PRO A 168 0.27 -19.99 -2.52
C PRO A 168 -1.20 -19.81 -2.94
N ILE A 169 -1.86 -20.87 -3.38
CA ILE A 169 -3.27 -20.82 -3.83
C ILE A 169 -4.20 -20.47 -2.67
N ILE A 170 -4.06 -21.14 -1.52
CA ILE A 170 -4.83 -20.83 -0.32
C ILE A 170 -4.52 -19.42 0.17
N SER A 171 -3.26 -18.98 0.13
CA SER A 171 -2.91 -17.61 0.51
C SER A 171 -3.59 -16.56 -0.39
N LEU A 172 -3.66 -16.83 -1.71
CA LEU A 172 -4.33 -15.97 -2.67
C LEU A 172 -5.85 -15.95 -2.48
N ILE A 173 -6.46 -17.11 -2.20
CA ILE A 173 -7.89 -17.26 -1.92
C ILE A 173 -8.25 -16.57 -0.60
N MET A 174 -7.45 -16.75 0.45
CA MET A 174 -7.63 -16.09 1.75
C MET A 174 -7.48 -14.58 1.63
N PHE A 175 -6.53 -14.10 0.83
CA PHE A 175 -6.40 -12.69 0.49
C PHE A 175 -7.64 -12.17 -0.25
N ALA A 176 -8.09 -12.87 -1.30
CA ALA A 176 -9.29 -12.51 -2.04
C ALA A 176 -10.56 -12.53 -1.18
N TYR A 177 -10.67 -13.47 -0.25
CA TYR A 177 -11.78 -13.58 0.70
C TYR A 177 -11.77 -12.46 1.75
N THR A 178 -10.60 -12.14 2.32
CA THR A 178 -10.44 -11.01 3.24
C THR A 178 -10.76 -9.69 2.53
N PHE A 179 -10.43 -9.59 1.25
CA PHE A 179 -10.79 -8.46 0.40
C PHE A 179 -12.31 -8.41 0.13
N ALA A 180 -12.94 -9.54 -0.20
CA ALA A 180 -14.37 -9.63 -0.53
C ALA A 180 -15.30 -9.45 0.67
N THR A 181 -14.91 -9.93 1.86
CA THR A 181 -15.67 -9.71 3.12
C THR A 181 -15.59 -8.28 3.63
N GLY A 182 -14.81 -7.42 2.97
CA GLY A 182 -14.96 -5.99 3.10
C GLY A 182 -14.46 -5.42 4.43
N VAL A 183 -13.64 -6.11 5.22
CA VAL A 183 -13.03 -5.48 6.41
C VAL A 183 -12.16 -4.26 6.01
N SER A 184 -11.65 -4.23 4.77
CA SER A 184 -10.99 -3.06 4.17
C SER A 184 -11.98 -2.07 3.54
N VAL A 185 -13.11 -2.55 3.00
CA VAL A 185 -14.12 -1.73 2.31
C VAL A 185 -15.06 -1.05 3.32
N ILE A 186 -15.36 -1.66 4.46
CA ILE A 186 -16.30 -1.17 5.48
C ILE A 186 -15.79 0.12 6.13
N PRO A 187 -14.55 0.25 6.63
CA PRO A 187 -14.03 1.51 7.13
C PRO A 187 -14.03 2.59 6.04
N TRP A 188 -13.83 2.16 4.80
CA TRP A 188 -13.69 3.03 3.65
C TRP A 188 -15.06 3.54 3.13
N THR A 189 -16.10 2.70 3.19
CA THR A 189 -17.50 3.01 2.94
C THR A 189 -18.10 3.82 4.07
N ILE A 190 -17.89 3.43 5.33
CA ILE A 190 -18.32 4.19 6.52
C ILE A 190 -17.65 5.57 6.56
N SER A 191 -16.35 5.66 6.30
CA SER A 191 -15.67 6.96 6.17
C SER A 191 -16.25 7.81 5.05
N SER A 192 -16.83 7.19 4.03
CA SER A 192 -17.52 7.91 2.96
C SER A 192 -18.97 8.26 3.30
N GLU A 193 -19.54 7.77 4.39
CA GLU A 193 -20.88 8.15 4.87
C GLU A 193 -20.83 9.12 6.06
N LEU A 194 -19.74 9.08 6.85
CA LEU A 194 -19.58 9.87 8.07
C LEU A 194 -19.48 11.38 7.85
N PHE A 195 -19.07 11.82 6.67
CA PHE A 195 -18.84 13.25 6.37
C PHE A 195 -19.96 13.85 5.52
N PRO A 196 -20.39 15.10 5.77
CA PRO A 196 -21.31 15.80 4.90
C PRO A 196 -20.67 16.08 3.53
N VAL A 197 -21.49 16.07 2.47
CA VAL A 197 -21.07 15.97 1.05
C VAL A 197 -20.07 17.07 0.64
N ASN A 198 -20.15 18.24 1.26
CA ASN A 198 -19.31 19.41 1.00
C ASN A 198 -17.87 19.30 1.53
N VAL A 199 -17.61 18.49 2.57
CA VAL A 199 -16.27 18.28 3.15
C VAL A 199 -15.76 16.85 2.96
N LYS A 200 -16.63 15.93 2.54
CA LYS A 200 -16.37 14.50 2.40
C LYS A 200 -15.11 14.17 1.59
N GLN A 201 -14.87 14.86 0.48
CA GLN A 201 -13.67 14.60 -0.35
C GLN A 201 -12.36 15.03 0.34
N ILE A 202 -12.36 16.15 1.04
CA ILE A 202 -11.18 16.67 1.75
C ILE A 202 -10.91 15.81 3.00
N SER A 203 -11.96 15.41 3.72
CA SER A 203 -11.84 14.54 4.88
C SER A 203 -11.38 13.13 4.49
N ALA A 204 -11.94 12.53 3.43
CA ALA A 204 -11.57 11.19 2.99
C ALA A 204 -10.12 11.10 2.49
N SER A 205 -9.64 12.14 1.80
CA SER A 205 -8.23 12.23 1.37
C SER A 205 -7.29 12.42 2.56
N THR A 206 -7.64 13.27 3.51
CA THR A 206 -6.86 13.48 4.74
C THR A 206 -6.78 12.21 5.58
N VAL A 207 -7.90 11.53 5.80
CA VAL A 207 -7.95 10.27 6.58
C VAL A 207 -7.16 9.15 5.89
N SER A 208 -7.27 9.03 4.56
CA SER A 208 -6.54 7.99 3.81
C SER A 208 -5.03 8.23 3.81
N SER A 209 -4.59 9.47 3.56
CA SER A 209 -3.17 9.84 3.60
C SER A 209 -2.60 9.71 5.02
N ALA A 210 -3.36 10.13 6.04
CA ALA A 210 -2.97 9.96 7.43
C ALA A 210 -2.89 8.48 7.84
N GLY A 211 -3.71 7.59 7.26
CA GLY A 211 -3.64 6.14 7.50
C GLY A 211 -2.31 5.54 7.05
N VAL A 212 -1.84 5.88 5.84
CA VAL A 212 -0.53 5.46 5.33
C VAL A 212 0.61 5.99 6.22
N ILE A 213 0.52 7.26 6.64
CA ILE A 213 1.50 7.89 7.54
C ILE A 213 1.45 7.29 8.96
N ARG A 214 0.28 6.88 9.45
CA ARG A 214 0.14 6.20 10.75
C ARG A 214 0.70 4.79 10.70
N LEU A 215 0.46 4.04 9.62
CA LEU A 215 1.08 2.73 9.39
C LEU A 215 2.62 2.83 9.43
N PHE A 216 3.17 3.91 8.88
CA PHE A 216 4.59 4.22 8.95
C PHE A 216 5.06 4.46 10.40
N HIS A 217 4.30 5.20 11.20
CA HIS A 217 4.64 5.44 12.61
C HIS A 217 4.41 4.25 13.53
N SER A 218 3.51 3.33 13.18
CA SER A 218 3.29 2.10 13.94
C SER A 218 4.28 0.99 13.58
N SER A 219 5.16 1.20 12.59
CA SER A 219 6.14 0.18 12.24
C SER A 219 7.14 -0.01 13.39
N PRO A 220 7.46 -1.25 13.79
CA PRO A 220 8.34 -1.54 14.92
C PRO A 220 9.66 -0.77 14.83
N GLU A 221 10.21 -0.65 13.62
CA GLU A 221 11.43 0.09 13.26
C GLU A 221 11.51 1.49 13.90
N THR A 222 10.42 2.27 13.87
CA THR A 222 10.43 3.64 14.39
C THR A 222 10.45 3.72 15.92
N HIS A 223 9.95 2.68 16.60
CA HIS A 223 10.05 2.56 18.05
C HIS A 223 11.44 2.06 18.46
N VAL A 224 12.08 1.21 17.65
CA VAL A 224 13.46 0.74 17.88
C VAL A 224 14.46 1.87 17.75
N GLU A 225 14.35 2.66 16.69
CA GLU A 225 15.29 3.76 16.42
C GLU A 225 15.24 4.81 17.54
N LYS A 226 14.03 5.10 18.05
CA LYS A 226 13.84 5.95 19.23
C LYS A 226 14.41 5.32 20.51
N SER A 227 14.26 4.02 20.73
CA SER A 227 14.76 3.37 21.94
C SER A 227 16.29 3.24 21.96
N ILE A 228 16.93 3.01 20.82
CA ILE A 228 18.39 2.98 20.67
C ILE A 228 18.99 4.39 20.85
N VAL A 229 18.39 5.42 20.24
CA VAL A 229 18.85 6.81 20.40
C VAL A 229 18.69 7.28 21.84
N VAL A 230 17.57 6.97 22.51
CA VAL A 230 17.37 7.30 23.92
C VAL A 230 18.35 6.54 24.82
N ARG A 231 18.62 5.26 24.57
CA ARG A 231 19.64 4.51 25.33
C ARG A 231 21.04 5.10 25.14
N ARG A 232 21.46 5.41 23.91
CA ARG A 232 22.74 6.09 23.65
C ARG A 232 22.82 7.48 24.27
N PHE A 233 21.71 8.20 24.38
CA PHE A 233 21.68 9.51 25.04
C PHE A 233 21.81 9.37 26.56
N LEU A 234 21.17 8.38 27.17
CA LEU A 234 21.26 8.09 28.59
C LEU A 234 22.60 7.49 29.02
N GLU A 235 23.32 6.81 28.11
CA GLU A 235 24.68 6.31 28.36
C GLU A 235 25.77 7.40 28.24
N ASN A 236 25.43 8.56 27.67
CA ASN A 236 26.35 9.69 27.48
C ASN A 236 26.05 10.90 28.40
N VAL A 237 25.18 10.73 29.40
CA VAL A 237 24.86 11.71 30.47
C VAL A 237 25.17 11.07 31.81
#